data_AF-A0A1C3TNS9-F1
#
_entry.id   AF-A0A1C3TNS9-F1
#
_cell.length_a   1.000
_cell.length_b   1.000
_cell.length_c   1.000
_cell.angle_alpha   90.00
_cell.angle_beta   90.00
_cell.angle_gamma   90.00
#
_symmetry.space_group_name_H-M   'P 1'
#
loop_
_entity.id
_entity.type
_entity.pdbx_description
1 polymer ?
#
loop_
_entity_poly.entity_id
_entity_poly.type
_entity_poly.pdbx_seq_one_letter_code
_entity_poly.pdbx_strand_id
1 'polypeptide(L)'
;MCEYLSGRFTGWRVAGNYLVSPDGDRMTPERLKGLAWRDHMELLRAGYASRRKAEAGRKRAGQQSMVKVVVVDLASWRDRHFGSMAG
;
A
#
# COMPACT_ATOMS: atom_id res chain seq x y z
N MET A 1 0.20 10.74 -16.76
CA MET A 1 0.79 10.47 -18.09
C MET A 1 1.89 11.52 -18.26
N CYS A 2 3.17 11.15 -18.22
CA CYS A 2 4.26 12.12 -18.36
C CYS A 2 4.44 12.46 -19.84
N GLU A 3 4.03 13.67 -20.24
CA GLU A 3 4.08 14.16 -21.63
C GLU A 3 5.45 14.70 -22.08
N TYR A 4 6.52 14.52 -21.29
CA TYR A 4 7.84 15.12 -21.57
C TYR A 4 8.79 14.27 -22.43
N LEU A 5 8.38 13.11 -22.95
CA LEU A 5 9.28 12.19 -23.67
C LEU A 5 9.01 12.09 -25.19
N SER A 6 8.35 13.08 -25.80
CA SER A 6 8.09 13.07 -27.26
C SER A 6 9.23 13.63 -28.12
N GLY A 7 10.27 14.20 -27.50
CA GLY A 7 11.48 14.70 -28.18
C GLY A 7 12.58 13.63 -28.35
N ARG A 8 13.49 13.84 -29.32
CA ARG A 8 14.66 12.97 -29.53
C ARG A 8 15.57 13.04 -28.30
N PHE A 9 15.43 12.08 -27.39
CA PHE A 9 16.32 11.92 -26.24
C PHE A 9 17.74 11.65 -26.73
N THR A 10 18.60 12.67 -26.68
CA THR A 10 20.01 12.60 -27.10
C THR A 10 20.93 11.98 -26.06
N GLY A 11 20.39 11.52 -24.93
CA GLY A 11 21.15 10.90 -23.85
C GLY A 11 21.71 11.90 -22.84
N TRP A 12 22.41 11.37 -21.85
CA TRP A 12 23.14 12.16 -20.87
C TRP A 12 24.51 12.50 -21.44
N ARG A 13 24.94 13.76 -21.31
CA ARG A 13 26.33 14.15 -21.62
C ARG A 13 27.17 14.19 -20.35
N VAL A 14 28.43 13.80 -20.47
CA VAL A 14 29.43 14.02 -19.41
C VAL A 14 29.95 15.46 -19.51
N ALA A 15 29.94 16.19 -18.40
CA ALA A 15 30.48 17.54 -18.31
C ALA A 15 31.40 17.65 -17.09
N GLY A 16 32.70 17.39 -17.31
CA GLY A 16 33.66 17.26 -16.21
C GLY A 16 33.27 16.12 -15.29
N ASN A 17 32.84 16.44 -14.07
CA ASN A 17 32.61 15.47 -13.00
C ASN A 17 31.13 15.08 -12.82
N TYR A 18 30.23 15.51 -13.70
CA TYR A 18 28.81 15.24 -13.55
C TYR A 18 28.11 15.00 -14.90
N LEU A 19 26.96 14.36 -14.84
CA LEU A 19 26.11 14.11 -16.01
C LEU A 19 25.15 15.29 -16.20
N VAL A 20 24.82 15.61 -17.44
CA VAL A 20 23.84 16.65 -17.77
C VAL A 20 22.77 16.04 -18.66
N SER A 21 21.50 16.27 -18.30
CA SER A 21 20.35 15.82 -19.07
C SER A 21 20.23 16.60 -20.39
N PRO A 22 19.43 16.10 -21.36
CA PRO A 22 19.07 16.88 -22.54
C PRO A 22 18.46 18.25 -22.23
N ASP A 23 17.73 18.36 -21.12
CA ASP A 23 17.07 19.60 -20.66
C ASP A 23 18.04 20.56 -19.94
N GLY A 24 19.31 20.16 -19.78
CA GLY A 24 20.34 20.97 -19.12
C GLY A 24 20.43 20.75 -17.60
N ASP A 25 19.63 19.85 -17.03
CA ASP A 25 19.70 19.52 -15.61
C ASP A 25 21.02 18.82 -15.28
N ARG A 26 21.67 19.28 -14.20
CA ARG A 26 22.96 18.75 -13.75
C ARG A 26 22.78 17.69 -12.69
N MET A 27 23.32 16.53 -12.94
CA MET A 27 23.36 15.38 -12.04
C MET A 27 24.71 15.32 -11.33
N THR A 28 24.89 16.21 -10.35
CA THR A 28 26.12 16.23 -9.53
C THR A 28 26.19 15.03 -8.60
N PRO A 29 27.38 14.65 -8.10
CA PRO A 29 27.53 13.58 -7.12
C PRO A 29 26.67 13.77 -5.87
N GLU A 30 26.50 15.01 -5.40
CA GLU A 30 25.67 15.36 -4.24
C GLU A 30 24.19 15.13 -4.54
N ARG A 31 23.74 15.50 -5.74
CA ARG A 31 22.37 15.26 -6.20
C ARG A 31 22.08 13.77 -6.29
N LEU A 32 23.02 12.96 -6.81
CA LEU A 32 22.91 11.50 -6.84
C LEU A 32 22.78 10.90 -5.45
N LYS A 33 23.59 11.35 -4.47
CA LYS A 33 23.48 10.92 -3.07
C LYS A 33 22.09 11.23 -2.50
N GLY A 34 21.56 12.42 -2.77
CA GLY A 34 20.22 12.81 -2.33
C GLY A 34 19.10 11.98 -2.97
N LEU A 35 19.23 11.64 -4.25
CA LEU A 35 18.29 10.76 -4.95
C LEU A 35 18.31 9.34 -4.40
N ALA A 36 19.51 8.77 -4.19
CA ALA A 36 19.67 7.44 -3.60
C ALA A 36 19.10 7.37 -2.17
N TRP A 37 19.33 8.41 -1.37
CA TRP A 37 18.73 8.49 -0.03
C TRP A 37 17.20 8.52 -0.08
N ARG A 38 16.63 9.31 -1.00
CA ARG A 38 15.17 9.40 -1.16
C ARG A 38 14.56 8.05 -1.55
N ASP A 39 15.15 7.38 -2.54
CA ASP A 39 14.73 6.04 -2.98
C ASP A 39 14.76 5.04 -1.82
N HIS A 40 15.86 5.05 -1.04
CA HIS A 40 15.97 4.23 0.16
C HIS A 40 14.85 4.52 1.18
N MET A 41 14.53 5.79 1.42
CA MET A 41 13.43 6.17 2.33
C MET A 41 12.05 5.75 1.81
N GLU A 42 11.83 5.83 0.49
CA GLU A 42 10.59 5.36 -0.14
C GLU A 42 10.41 3.85 0.00
N LEU A 43 11.49 3.08 -0.19
CA LEU A 43 11.50 1.63 0.07
C LEU A 43 11.18 1.30 1.52
N LEU A 44 11.79 2.02 2.48
CA LEU A 44 11.46 1.86 3.90
C LEU A 44 9.98 2.17 4.17
N ARG A 45 9.46 3.27 3.62
CA ARG A 45 8.05 3.65 3.76
C ARG A 45 7.11 2.58 3.19
N ALA A 46 7.42 2.02 2.02
CA ALA A 46 6.66 0.93 1.41
C ALA A 46 6.70 -0.34 2.28
N GLY A 47 7.87 -0.68 2.83
CA GLY A 47 8.02 -1.77 3.79
C GLY A 47 7.15 -1.59 5.04
N TYR A 48 7.13 -0.39 5.62
CA TYR A 48 6.26 -0.08 6.76
C TYR A 48 4.77 -0.16 6.42
N ALA A 49 4.37 0.26 5.22
CA ALA A 49 2.99 0.14 4.76
C ALA A 49 2.58 -1.34 4.61
N SER A 50 3.45 -2.18 4.05
CA SER A 50 3.25 -3.63 3.93
C SER A 50 3.08 -4.29 5.31
N ARG A 51 3.97 -3.95 6.26
CA ARG A 51 3.89 -4.46 7.64
C ARG A 51 2.58 -4.07 8.33
N ARG A 52 2.16 -2.80 8.25
CA ARG A 52 0.89 -2.35 8.83
C ARG A 52 -0.32 -3.08 8.23
N LYS A 53 -0.32 -3.37 6.93
CA LYS A 53 -1.39 -4.14 6.27
C LYS A 53 -1.43 -5.58 6.78
N ALA A 54 -0.27 -6.22 6.93
CA ALA A 54 -0.17 -7.58 7.47
C ALA A 54 -0.64 -7.66 8.93
N GLU A 55 -0.25 -6.69 9.77
CA GLU A 55 -0.67 -6.60 11.18
C GLU A 55 -2.19 -6.35 11.31
N ALA A 56 -2.75 -5.47 10.48
CA ALA A 56 -4.20 -5.23 10.44
C ALA A 56 -4.97 -6.49 10.03
N GLY A 57 -4.46 -7.25 9.04
CA GLY A 57 -5.03 -8.54 8.63
C GLY A 57 -5.03 -9.58 9.75
N ARG A 58 -3.93 -9.69 10.50
CA ARG A 58 -3.83 -10.58 11.66
C ARG A 58 -4.82 -10.24 12.78
N LYS A 59 -4.98 -8.95 13.10
CA LYS A 59 -5.96 -8.49 14.10
C LYS A 59 -7.39 -8.82 13.68
N ARG A 60 -7.75 -8.59 12.41
CA ARG A 60 -9.08 -8.93 11.87
C ARG A 60 -9.35 -10.43 11.90
N ALA A 61 -8.38 -11.25 11.50
CA ALA A 61 -8.51 -12.70 11.53
C ALA A 61 -8.68 -13.24 12.97
N GLY A 62 -7.91 -12.71 13.94
CA GLY A 62 -8.03 -13.07 15.35
C GLY A 62 -9.34 -12.61 16.02
N GLN A 63 -9.91 -11.48 15.59
CA GLN A 63 -11.25 -11.04 16.05
C GLN A 63 -12.37 -11.90 15.46
N GLN A 64 -12.26 -12.29 14.18
CA GLN A 64 -13.29 -13.10 13.51
C GLN A 64 -13.29 -14.57 13.97
N SER A 65 -12.17 -15.12 14.43
CA SER A 65 -12.09 -16.50 14.89
C SER A 65 -12.69 -16.74 16.28
N MET A 66 -12.87 -15.70 17.11
CA MET A 66 -13.38 -15.86 18.49
C MET A 66 -14.90 -15.74 18.64
N VAL A 67 -15.63 -15.20 17.65
CA VAL A 67 -17.08 -14.96 17.80
C VAL A 67 -17.83 -15.68 16.68
N LYS A 68 -18.49 -16.79 17.03
CA LYS A 68 -19.45 -17.45 16.14
C LYS A 68 -20.79 -16.70 16.23
N VAL A 69 -21.06 -15.80 15.30
CA VAL A 69 -22.37 -15.15 15.16
C VAL A 69 -23.32 -16.12 14.46
N VAL A 70 -24.35 -16.56 15.17
CA VAL A 70 -25.46 -17.33 14.60
C VAL A 70 -26.67 -16.42 14.54
N VAL A 71 -27.10 -16.08 13.32
CA VAL A 71 -28.36 -15.37 13.11
C VAL A 71 -29.45 -16.42 12.98
N VAL A 72 -30.44 -16.37 13.88
CA VAL A 72 -31.61 -17.26 13.86
C VAL A 72 -32.87 -16.44 13.69
N ASP A 73 -33.80 -16.96 12.91
CA ASP A 73 -35.16 -16.43 12.84
C ASP A 73 -35.86 -16.62 14.19
N LEU A 74 -36.29 -15.51 14.80
CA LEU A 74 -36.83 -15.47 16.17
C LEU A 74 -38.13 -16.28 16.31
N ALA A 75 -38.97 -16.31 15.28
CA ALA A 75 -40.24 -17.06 15.31
C ALA A 75 -39.95 -18.57 15.37
N SER A 76 -39.08 -19.04 14.49
CA SER A 76 -38.66 -20.45 14.42
C SER A 76 -37.97 -20.92 15.71
N TRP A 77 -37.16 -20.06 16.32
CA TRP A 77 -36.45 -20.36 17.58
C TRP A 77 -37.40 -20.42 18.78
N ARG A 78 -38.35 -19.48 18.85
CA ARG A 78 -39.32 -19.42 19.95
C ARG A 78 -40.24 -20.64 19.95
N ASP A 79 -40.76 -21.03 18.78
CA ASP A 79 -41.64 -22.19 18.66
C ASP A 79 -40.92 -23.49 19.03
N ARG A 80 -39.63 -23.61 18.69
CA ARG A 80 -38.81 -24.77 19.04
C ARG A 80 -38.51 -24.87 20.53
N HIS A 81 -38.32 -23.75 21.22
CA HIS A 81 -37.87 -23.74 22.62
C HIS A 81 -38.98 -23.61 23.66
N PHE A 82 -40.05 -22.90 23.35
CA PHE A 82 -41.16 -22.64 24.28
C PHE A 82 -42.46 -23.31 23.84
N GLY A 83 -42.48 -23.96 22.68
CA GLY A 83 -43.69 -24.49 22.05
C GLY A 83 -44.52 -23.38 21.41
N SER A 84 -45.40 -23.79 20.50
CA SER A 84 -46.41 -22.89 19.96
C SER A 84 -47.47 -22.66 21.04
N MET A 85 -47.65 -21.43 21.52
CA MET A 85 -48.84 -21.06 22.28
C MET A 85 -50.03 -21.13 21.31
N ALA A 86 -50.69 -22.28 21.26
CA ALA A 86 -52.03 -22.40 20.74
C ALA A 86 -52.96 -21.64 21.70
N GLY A 87 -53.67 -20.64 21.18
CA GLY A 87 -54.75 -19.96 21.89
C GLY A 87 -55.94 -20.87 22.14
#